data_AF-A0A0F9B1C1-F1
#
_entry.id   AF-A0A0F9B1C1-F1
#
_cell.length_a   1.000
_cell.length_b   1.000
_cell.length_c   1.000
_cell.angle_alpha   90.00
_cell.angle_beta   90.00
_cell.angle_gamma   90.00
#
_symmetry.space_group_name_H-M   'P 1'
#
loop_
_entity.id
_entity.type
_entity.pdbx_description
1 polymer ?
#
loop_
_entity_poly.entity_id
_entity_poly.type
_entity_poly.pdbx_seq_one_letter_code
_entity_poly.pdbx_strand_id
1 'polypeptide(L)' 'MKDDIVSDLSNFLQSENQYRELNIPWKRGYLFSGPPGNGKTLLLRQIGKAFDIKLKNLLDFINERGRLEVPFAKEQT' A
#
# COMPACT_ATOMS: atom_id res chain seq x y z
N MET A 1 14.58 -9.00 6.28
CA MET A 1 13.80 -8.73 5.04
C MET A 1 12.29 -8.80 5.25
N LYS A 2 11.71 -9.91 5.74
CA LYS A 2 10.28 -9.93 6.08
C LYS A 2 9.96 -8.98 7.24
N ASP A 3 10.79 -9.03 8.28
CA ASP A 3 10.61 -8.21 9.48
C ASP A 3 10.78 -6.71 9.19
N ASP A 4 11.68 -6.36 8.26
CA ASP A 4 11.89 -4.98 7.84
C ASP A 4 10.63 -4.39 7.18
N ILE A 5 9.94 -5.17 6.33
CA ILE A 5 8.70 -4.72 5.68
C ILE A 5 7.57 -4.56 6.71
N VAL A 6 7.46 -5.49 7.66
CA VAL A 6 6.44 -5.43 8.71
C VAL A 6 6.70 -4.24 9.64
N SER A 7 7.95 -4.00 10.01
CA SER A 7 8.36 -2.86 10.83
C SER A 7 8.10 -1.53 10.11
N ASP A 8 8.49 -1.41 8.84
CA ASP A 8 8.22 -0.22 8.02
C ASP A 8 6.72 0.06 7.91
N LEU A 9 5.92 -0.98 7.67
CA LEU A 9 4.46 -0.84 7.58
C LEU A 9 3.85 -0.40 8.91
N SER A 10 4.29 -0.98 10.03
CA SER A 10 3.83 -0.57 11.36
C SER A 10 4.13 0.90 11.64
N ASN A 11 5.35 1.36 11.32
CA ASN A 11 5.75 2.75 11.50
C ASN A 11 4.97 3.69 10.54
N PHE A 12 4.73 3.26 9.31
CA PHE A 12 3.94 4.02 8.35
C PHE A 12 2.48 4.21 8.82
N LEU A 13 1.87 3.16 9.37
CA LEU A 13 0.50 3.23 9.89
C LEU A 13 0.38 4.16 11.11
N GLN A 14 1.42 4.26 11.93
CA GLN A 14 1.44 5.14 13.11
C GLN A 14 1.80 6.61 12.80
N SER A 15 2.38 6.89 11.63
CA SER A 15 2.90 8.22 11.28
C SER A 15 1.87 9.14 10.61
N GLU A 16 0.60 8.76 10.50
CA GLU A 16 -0.44 9.57 9.84
C GLU A 16 -0.44 11.05 10.29
N ASN A 17 -0.36 11.28 11.60
CA ASN A 17 -0.33 12.64 12.15
C ASN A 17 0.89 13.44 11.69
N GLN A 18 2.06 12.80 11.60
CA GLN A 18 3.29 13.44 11.13
C GLN A 18 3.18 13.82 9.65
N TYR A 19 2.59 12.96 8.82
CA TYR A 19 2.34 13.28 7.40
C TYR A 19 1.37 14.46 7.25
N ARG A 20 0.32 14.51 8.08
CA ARG A 20 -0.64 15.63 8.11
C ARG A 20 0.01 16.93 8.56
N GLU A 21 0.82 16.92 9.61
CA GLU A 21 1.55 18.10 10.11
C GLU A 21 2.51 18.67 9.07
N LEU A 22 3.17 17.79 8.31
CA LEU A 22 4.10 18.17 7.24
C LEU A 22 3.41 18.52 5.91
N ASN A 23 2.07 18.40 5.85
CA ASN A 23 1.28 18.58 4.63
C ASN A 23 1.73 17.67 3.47
N ILE A 24 2.15 16.44 3.78
CA ILE A 24 2.60 15.43 2.82
C ILE A 24 1.49 14.38 2.66
N PRO A 25 1.17 13.93 1.43
CA PRO A 25 0.22 12.84 1.23
C PRO A 25 0.63 11.58 1.99
N TRP A 26 -0.25 11.09 2.87
CA TRP A 26 -0.06 9.84 3.61
C TRP A 26 -0.27 8.62 2.70
N LYS A 27 0.75 8.31 1.89
CA LYS A 27 0.75 7.25 0.89
C LYS A 27 2.08 6.49 0.91
N ARG A 28 2.05 5.17 0.77
CA ARG A 28 3.23 4.29 0.71
C ARG A 28 3.06 3.24 -0.39
N GLY A 29 4.10 3.01 -1.18
CA GLY A 29 4.13 2.00 -2.24
C GLY A 29 5.25 0.99 -2.00
N TYR A 30 4.96 -0.30 -2.22
CA TYR A 30 5.94 -1.39 -2.15
C TYR A 30 6.03 -2.12 -3.48
N LEU A 31 7.24 -2.40 -3.94
CA LEU A 31 7.50 -3.18 -5.15
C LEU A 31 8.08 -4.54 -4.76
N PHE A 32 7.30 -5.60 -4.95
CA PHE A 32 7.77 -6.97 -4.74
C PHE A 32 8.29 -7.56 -6.06
N SER A 33 9.61 -7.55 -6.25
CA SER A 33 10.26 -8.09 -7.46
C SER A 33 10.85 -9.49 -7.23
N GLY A 34 10.93 -10.30 -8.28
CA GLY A 34 11.55 -11.64 -8.29
C GLY A 34 10.75 -12.67 -9.11
N PRO A 35 11.30 -13.89 -9.29
CA PRO A 35 10.68 -14.90 -10.15
C PRO A 35 9.26 -15.30 -9.70
N PRO A 36 8.40 -15.74 -10.64
CA PRO A 36 7.07 -16.24 -10.29
C PRO A 36 7.15 -17.44 -9.33
N GLY A 37 6.13 -17.65 -8.51
CA GLY A 37 6.09 -18.78 -7.56
C GLY A 37 6.73 -18.54 -6.19
N ASN A 38 7.44 -17.42 -5.97
CA ASN A 38 8.11 -17.12 -4.68
C ASN A 38 7.18 -16.55 -3.58
N GLY A 39 5.88 -16.83 -3.63
CA GLY A 39 4.95 -16.45 -2.55
C GLY A 39 4.72 -14.95 -2.35
N LYS A 40 4.99 -14.09 -3.34
CA LYS A 40 4.77 -12.63 -3.25
C LYS A 40 3.30 -12.29 -2.93
N THR A 41 2.37 -12.92 -3.65
CA THR A 41 0.93 -12.78 -3.40
C THR A 41 0.53 -13.34 -2.04
N LEU A 42 1.14 -14.44 -1.61
CA LEU A 42 0.89 -15.01 -0.29
C LEU A 42 1.34 -14.06 0.83
N LEU A 43 2.51 -13.44 0.68
CA LEU A 43 3.02 -12.44 1.62
C LEU A 43 2.06 -11.25 1.74
N LEU A 44 1.58 -10.70 0.62
CA LEU A 44 0.58 -9.62 0.64
C LEU A 44 -0.68 -10.03 1.41
N ARG A 45 -1.19 -11.25 1.21
CA ARG A 45 -2.37 -11.77 1.93
C ARG A 45 -2.14 -11.90 3.43
N GLN A 46 -0.94 -12.32 3.86
CA GLN A 46 -0.60 -12.41 5.27
C GLN A 46 -0.48 -11.02 5.90
N ILE A 47 0.15 -10.07 5.22
CA ILE A 47 0.25 -8.68 5.67
C ILE A 47 -1.16 -8.06 5.80
N GLY A 48 -2.01 -8.23 4.78
CA GLY A 48 -3.39 -7.74 4.83
C GLY A 48 -4.16 -8.27 6.03
N LYS A 49 -4.00 -9.55 6.37
CA LYS A 49 -4.61 -10.13 7.58
C LYS A 49 -4.00 -9.59 8.87
N ALA A 50 -2.67 -9.46 8.94
CA ALA A 50 -1.97 -9.04 10.15
C ALA A 50 -2.30 -7.60 10.58
N PHE A 51 -2.56 -6.72 9.61
CA PHE A 51 -2.86 -5.30 9.84
C PHE A 51 -4.34 -4.95 9.60
N ASP A 52 -5.21 -5.94 9.42
CA ASP A 52 -6.64 -5.76 9.08
C ASP A 52 -6.87 -4.85 7.85
N ILE A 53 -5.99 -4.98 6.85
CA ILE A 53 -6.07 -4.24 5.59
C ILE A 53 -6.77 -5.11 4.54
N LYS A 54 -7.91 -4.61 4.04
CA LYS A 54 -8.61 -5.23 2.92
C LYS A 54 -7.81 -5.07 1.63
N LEU A 55 -7.26 -6.18 1.13
CA LEU A 55 -6.60 -6.20 -0.17
C LEU A 55 -7.62 -6.03 -1.30
N LYS A 56 -7.24 -5.21 -2.28
CA LYS A 56 -7.99 -5.01 -3.52
C LYS A 56 -7.07 -5.27 -4.69
N ASN A 57 -7.53 -6.04 -5.67
CA ASN A 57 -6.83 -6.15 -6.93
C ASN A 57 -7.22 -4.99 -7.86
N LEU A 58 -6.54 -4.89 -9.01
CA LEU A 58 -6.78 -3.81 -9.97
C LEU A 58 -8.23 -3.79 -10.49
N LEU A 59 -8.81 -4.97 -10.72
CA LEU A 59 -10.20 -5.08 -11.20
C LEU A 59 -11.19 -4.60 -10.14
N ASP A 60 -10.98 -4.97 -8.87
CA ASP A 60 -11.80 -4.47 -7.76
C ASP A 60 -11.77 -2.94 -7.70
N PHE A 61 -10.58 -2.36 -7.86
CA PHE A 61 -10.40 -0.91 -7.86
C PHE A 61 -11.13 -0.24 -9.03
N ILE A 62 -11.00 -0.78 -10.25
CA ILE A 62 -11.67 -0.25 -11.44
C ILE A 62 -13.20 -0.33 -11.27
N ASN A 63 -13.70 -1.46 -10.79
CA ASN A 63 -15.14 -1.70 -10.63
C ASN A 63 -15.77 -0.74 -9.59
N GLU A 64 -15.06 -0.44 -8.50
CA GLU A 64 -15.55 0.47 -7.46
C GLU A 64 -15.51 1.95 -7.89
N ARG A 65 -14.51 2.36 -8.68
CA ARG A 65 -14.28 3.76 -9.05
C ARG A 65 -14.77 4.13 -10.45
N GLY A 66 -15.17 3.16 -11.28
CA GLY A 66 -15.64 3.35 -12.66
C GLY A 66 -14.57 3.80 -13.67
N ARG A 67 -13.39 4.23 -13.20
CA ARG A 67 -12.21 4.59 -14.00
C ARG A 67 -10.93 4.32 -13.20
N LEU A 68 -9.83 4.05 -13.92
CA LEU A 68 -8.48 4.14 -13.37
C LEU A 68 -8.14 5.61 -13.15
N GLU A 69 -8.69 6.22 -12.11
CA GLU A 69 -8.09 7.44 -11.58
C GLU A 69 -6.84 7.02 -10.81
N VAL A 70 -5.72 7.01 -11.52
CA VAL A 70 -4.40 6.86 -10.92
C VAL A 70 -4.25 8.07 -9.98
N PRO A 71 -4.11 7.89 -8.65
CA PRO A 71 -4.10 9.01 -7.67
C PRO A 71 -2.90 9.96 -7.76
N PHE A 72 -2.19 9.95 -8.90
CA PHE A 72 -0.86 10.50 -9.13
C PHE A 72 -0.85 11.76 -10.01
N ALA A 73 -2.00 12.32 -10.39
CA ALA A 73 -2.05 13.41 -11.37
C ALA A 73 -2.57 14.77 -10.89
N LYS A 74 -2.88 14.99 -9.60
CA LYS A 74 -3.24 16.33 -9.11
C LYS A 74 -2.68 16.62 -7.72
N GLU A 75 -1.76 17.58 -7.70
CA GLU A 75 -1.48 18.63 -6.69
C GLU A 75 0.02 18.95 -6.67
N GLN A 76 0.47 19.59 -7.76
CA GLN A 76 1.50 20.62 -7.71
C GLN A 76 0.81 21.91 -8.16
N THR A 77 0.20 22.63 -7.23
CA THR A 77 -0.10 24.06 -7.36
C THR A 77 -0.01 24.66 -5.97
#